data_AF-A0A1T2KYX4-F1
#
_entry.id   AF-A0A1T2KYX4-F1
#
_cell.length_a   1.000
_cell.length_b   1.000
_cell.length_c   1.000
_cell.angle_alpha   90.00
_cell.angle_beta   90.00
_cell.angle_gamma   90.00
#
_symmetry.space_group_name_H-M   'P 1'
#
loop_
_entity.id
_entity.type
_entity.pdbx_description
1 polymer ?
#
loop_
_entity_poly.entity_id
_entity_poly.type
_entity_poly.pdbx_seq_one_letter_code
_entity_poly.pdbx_strand_id
1 'polypeptide(L)'
;AVGINGRVKYLPLAWAWTPKTSFRKNSDSPNHQFNGLIQGSNSISSATAVATAPNPFFGDPMQPPTLRVVPKEAQADVIFPFANFAISDKFALVTLAPLIRKETVLETFNAPGTASLGTNTVTTTGLGDIKFGTIFKAFNSDNNRHNFVFDIVFSAPTGSITEEDNNLTPMNTIVKSRLAYGMQLGSGTWDSLLGVVYWGKNKQWGWGVNIWRRYRSKVKMKRAGATVINMKQPPGCHMSGIPI
;
A
#
# COMPACT_ATOMS: atom_id res chain seq x y z
N ALA A 1 15.98 15.37 -34.41
CA ALA A 1 14.88 14.39 -34.56
C ALA A 1 14.97 13.38 -33.42
N VAL A 2 13.83 12.81 -33.01
CA VAL A 2 13.61 11.87 -31.88
C VAL A 2 13.69 12.57 -30.50
N GLY A 3 12.63 12.85 -29.74
CA GLY A 3 11.27 12.32 -29.72
C GLY A 3 11.14 11.25 -28.63
N ILE A 4 10.96 11.63 -27.37
CA ILE A 4 10.44 10.73 -26.34
C ILE A 4 9.23 11.40 -25.69
N ASN A 5 8.07 10.96 -26.18
CA ASN A 5 6.75 11.16 -25.64
C ASN A 5 6.69 10.64 -24.19
N GLY A 6 7.02 11.48 -23.23
CA GLY A 6 6.67 11.26 -21.83
C GLY A 6 5.17 11.49 -21.66
N ARG A 7 4.37 10.45 -21.86
CA ARG A 7 2.95 10.44 -21.52
C ARG A 7 2.87 10.59 -19.99
N VAL A 8 2.84 11.83 -19.50
CA VAL A 8 2.67 12.12 -18.08
C VAL A 8 1.28 11.60 -17.70
N LYS A 9 1.23 10.42 -17.10
CA LYS A 9 0.01 9.81 -16.57
C LYS A 9 -0.42 10.63 -15.34
N TYR A 10 -1.02 11.80 -15.56
CA TYR A 10 -1.89 12.49 -14.59
C TYR A 10 -3.20 11.71 -14.47
N LEU A 11 -3.08 10.45 -14.12
CA LEU A 11 -4.19 9.53 -14.05
C LEU A 11 -5.02 9.72 -12.77
N PRO A 12 -4.77 10.72 -11.90
CA PRO A 12 -5.68 11.37 -10.93
C PRO A 12 -6.91 12.17 -11.33
N LEU A 13 -6.72 13.07 -12.30
CA LEU A 13 -7.48 14.33 -12.31
C LEU A 13 -8.23 14.55 -13.61
N ALA A 14 -7.89 13.78 -14.65
CA ALA A 14 -8.57 13.83 -15.95
C ALA A 14 -10.02 13.31 -15.90
N TRP A 15 -10.44 12.67 -14.82
CA TRP A 15 -11.72 11.95 -14.71
C TRP A 15 -12.70 12.51 -13.69
N ALA A 16 -12.32 13.55 -12.94
CA ALA A 16 -13.28 14.28 -12.12
C ALA A 16 -14.38 14.99 -12.95
N TRP A 17 -14.22 15.06 -14.29
CA TRP A 17 -15.08 15.82 -15.21
C TRP A 17 -15.64 15.01 -16.40
N THR A 18 -15.66 13.67 -16.31
CA THR A 18 -16.45 12.82 -17.24
C THR A 18 -17.92 12.77 -16.78
N PRO A 19 -18.92 12.49 -17.66
CA PRO A 19 -20.33 12.79 -17.39
C PRO A 19 -20.89 12.13 -16.12
N LYS A 20 -21.96 12.77 -15.60
CA LYS A 20 -22.53 12.85 -14.23
C LYS A 20 -22.53 11.61 -13.31
N THR A 21 -22.25 10.42 -13.82
CA THR A 21 -22.01 9.19 -13.03
C THR A 21 -21.07 8.30 -13.82
N SER A 22 -19.86 8.06 -13.33
CA SER A 22 -18.94 7.11 -13.95
C SER A 22 -18.56 6.02 -12.96
N PHE A 23 -19.01 4.80 -13.23
CA PHE A 23 -18.46 3.58 -12.63
C PHE A 23 -17.44 3.02 -13.60
N ARG A 24 -16.17 2.95 -13.18
CA ARG A 24 -15.13 2.32 -13.99
C ARG A 24 -14.34 1.34 -13.15
N LYS A 25 -14.18 0.12 -13.66
CA LYS A 25 -13.17 -0.81 -13.19
C LYS A 25 -11.82 -0.33 -13.69
N ASN A 26 -10.84 -0.18 -12.81
CA ASN A 26 -9.48 0.05 -13.25
C ASN A 26 -8.98 -1.21 -13.98
N SER A 27 -8.69 -1.11 -15.28
CA SER A 27 -8.17 -2.24 -16.07
C SER A 27 -6.75 -2.60 -15.66
N ASP A 28 -6.00 -1.63 -15.12
CA ASP A 28 -4.61 -1.80 -14.69
C ASP A 28 -4.57 -1.82 -13.16
N SER A 29 -5.01 -2.92 -12.56
CA SER A 29 -4.91 -3.12 -11.11
C SER A 29 -3.43 -3.24 -10.74
N PRO A 30 -2.89 -2.42 -9.82
CA PRO A 30 -1.50 -2.53 -9.43
C PRO A 30 -1.24 -3.89 -8.79
N ASN A 31 -0.27 -4.60 -9.36
CA ASN A 31 0.30 -5.81 -8.81
C ASN A 31 1.70 -5.43 -8.28
N HIS A 32 1.90 -5.64 -6.99
CA HIS A 32 3.19 -5.44 -6.34
C HIS A 32 3.80 -6.79 -6.03
N GLN A 33 4.95 -7.09 -6.61
CA GLN A 33 5.72 -8.29 -6.31
C GLN A 33 7.04 -7.90 -5.68
N PHE A 34 7.49 -8.71 -4.75
CA PHE A 34 8.78 -8.59 -4.09
C PHE A 34 9.37 -10.00 -3.99
N ASN A 35 10.64 -10.14 -4.36
CA ASN A 35 11.34 -11.42 -4.32
C ASN A 35 12.75 -11.23 -3.77
N GLY A 36 13.01 -11.88 -2.63
CA GLY A 36 14.30 -11.83 -1.95
C GLY A 36 14.43 -10.65 -1.00
N LEU A 37 15.45 -10.73 -0.15
CA LEU A 37 15.70 -9.81 0.95
C LEU A 37 16.83 -8.84 0.61
N ILE A 38 16.75 -7.62 1.11
CA ILE A 38 17.80 -6.61 0.96
C ILE A 38 18.18 -5.96 2.29
N GLN A 39 19.47 -5.68 2.44
CA GLN A 39 20.02 -4.85 3.51
C GLN A 39 20.80 -3.70 2.87
N GLY A 40 20.26 -2.48 2.98
CA GLY A 40 20.72 -1.35 2.18
C GLY A 40 20.49 -1.62 0.69
N SER A 41 21.57 -1.59 -0.09
CA SER A 41 21.54 -1.87 -1.54
C SER A 41 21.88 -3.33 -1.89
N ASN A 42 22.26 -4.14 -0.91
CA ASN A 42 22.77 -5.49 -1.13
C ASN A 42 21.67 -6.54 -0.92
N SER A 43 21.58 -7.52 -1.84
CA SER A 43 20.75 -8.71 -1.63
C SER A 43 21.35 -9.61 -0.56
N ILE A 44 20.51 -10.09 0.35
CA ILE A 44 20.91 -11.01 1.42
C ILE A 44 20.10 -12.30 1.36
N SER A 45 20.67 -13.40 1.88
CA SER A 45 19.95 -14.67 2.01
C SER A 45 19.05 -14.67 3.26
N SER A 46 18.05 -15.55 3.28
CA SER A 46 17.19 -15.78 4.44
C SER A 46 17.98 -16.18 5.69
N ALA A 47 19.03 -16.99 5.53
CA ALA A 47 19.90 -17.41 6.63
C ALA A 47 20.70 -16.23 7.21
N THR A 48 21.22 -15.35 6.35
CA THR A 48 21.87 -14.12 6.81
C THR A 48 20.89 -13.22 7.54
N ALA A 49 19.67 -13.06 7.03
CA ALA A 49 18.63 -12.26 7.68
C ALA A 49 18.25 -12.79 9.06
N VAL A 50 18.10 -14.12 9.22
CA VAL A 50 17.83 -14.76 10.51
C VAL A 50 18.99 -14.61 11.50
N ALA A 51 20.23 -14.55 11.00
CA ALA A 51 21.41 -14.37 11.85
C ALA A 51 21.63 -12.91 12.29
N THR A 52 21.18 -11.92 11.51
CA THR A 52 21.53 -10.50 11.74
C THR A 52 20.34 -9.61 12.09
N ALA A 53 19.12 -9.95 11.65
CA ALA A 53 17.96 -9.10 11.85
C ALA A 53 17.49 -9.16 13.31
N PRO A 54 17.46 -8.01 14.03
CA PRO A 54 17.03 -7.98 15.42
C PRO A 54 15.56 -8.41 15.58
N ASN A 55 15.29 -9.17 16.63
CA ASN A 55 13.94 -9.46 17.08
C ASN A 55 13.40 -8.25 17.85
N PRO A 56 12.34 -7.56 17.38
CA PRO A 56 11.83 -6.34 18.01
C PRO A 56 11.06 -6.64 19.29
N PHE A 57 10.78 -7.91 19.57
CA PHE A 57 10.18 -8.36 20.82
C PHE A 57 11.21 -8.85 21.83
N PHE A 58 12.51 -8.88 21.48
CA PHE A 58 13.55 -9.40 22.38
C PHE A 58 13.48 -8.74 23.76
N GLY A 59 13.36 -9.55 24.82
CA GLY A 59 13.31 -9.07 26.19
C GLY A 59 12.67 -10.04 27.19
N ASP A 60 11.80 -10.97 26.74
CA ASP A 60 11.24 -11.99 27.61
C ASP A 60 12.12 -13.26 27.66
N PRO A 61 12.08 -14.03 28.77
CA PRO A 61 12.77 -15.32 28.86
C PRO A 61 12.42 -16.23 27.67
N MET A 62 13.44 -16.91 27.11
CA MET A 62 13.31 -17.83 25.95
C MET A 62 13.04 -17.19 24.59
N GLN A 63 13.02 -15.86 24.45
CA GLN A 63 12.92 -15.22 23.13
C GLN A 63 14.30 -15.07 22.45
N PRO A 64 14.44 -15.53 21.19
CA PRO A 64 15.70 -15.38 20.48
C PRO A 64 16.00 -13.90 20.16
N PRO A 65 17.29 -13.50 20.14
CA PRO A 65 17.70 -12.11 19.84
C PRO A 65 17.47 -11.72 18.38
N THR A 66 17.30 -12.70 17.49
CA THR A 66 17.09 -12.49 16.06
C THR A 66 15.83 -13.21 15.57
N LEU A 67 15.35 -12.83 14.38
CA LEU A 67 14.12 -13.38 13.80
C LEU A 67 14.28 -14.87 13.45
N ARG A 68 13.16 -15.61 13.38
CA ARG A 68 13.11 -17.02 12.97
C ARG A 68 12.19 -17.30 11.80
N VAL A 69 11.37 -16.31 11.44
CA VAL A 69 10.48 -16.36 10.29
C VAL A 69 10.80 -15.14 9.46
N VAL A 70 11.23 -15.34 8.22
CA VAL A 70 11.58 -14.26 7.30
C VAL A 70 10.77 -14.42 6.02
N PRO A 71 10.28 -13.32 5.45
CA PRO A 71 9.48 -13.39 4.26
C PRO A 71 10.42 -13.49 3.04
N LYS A 72 10.20 -14.46 2.17
CA LYS A 72 11.03 -14.74 0.99
C LYS A 72 10.46 -14.06 -0.26
N GLU A 73 9.15 -14.11 -0.41
CA GLU A 73 8.41 -13.50 -1.50
C GLU A 73 7.14 -12.87 -0.96
N ALA A 74 6.73 -11.72 -1.51
CA ALA A 74 5.46 -11.09 -1.19
C ALA A 74 4.81 -10.57 -2.46
N GLN A 75 3.52 -10.81 -2.60
CA GLN A 75 2.70 -10.33 -3.71
C GLN A 75 1.45 -9.65 -3.16
N ALA A 76 1.08 -8.53 -3.75
CA ALA A 76 -0.15 -7.82 -3.43
C ALA A 76 -0.86 -7.38 -4.70
N ASP A 77 -2.04 -7.94 -4.92
CA ASP A 77 -2.97 -7.57 -5.98
C ASP A 77 -4.07 -6.70 -5.39
N VAL A 78 -4.26 -5.50 -5.96
CA VAL A 78 -5.30 -4.58 -5.48
C VAL A 78 -6.18 -4.11 -6.62
N ILE A 79 -7.47 -4.38 -6.50
CA ILE A 79 -8.50 -3.84 -7.37
C ILE A 79 -9.12 -2.62 -6.68
N PHE A 80 -9.10 -1.48 -7.36
CA PHE A 80 -9.67 -0.22 -6.86
C PHE A 80 -10.94 0.15 -7.64
N PRO A 81 -12.11 -0.44 -7.31
CA PRO A 81 -13.37 0.09 -7.81
C PRO A 81 -13.61 1.46 -7.18
N PHE A 82 -14.00 2.42 -8.02
CA PHE A 82 -14.34 3.76 -7.59
C PHE A 82 -15.67 4.21 -8.19
N ALA A 83 -16.34 5.09 -7.46
CA ALA A 83 -17.55 5.77 -7.87
C ALA A 83 -17.34 7.27 -7.68
N ASN A 84 -17.56 8.04 -8.75
CA ASN A 84 -17.50 9.50 -8.72
C ASN A 84 -18.89 10.06 -9.02
N PHE A 85 -19.34 10.99 -8.19
CA PHE A 85 -20.62 11.67 -8.34
C PHE A 85 -20.41 13.18 -8.34
N ALA A 86 -20.52 13.81 -9.52
CA ALA A 86 -20.40 15.25 -9.65
C ALA A 86 -21.70 15.93 -9.24
N ILE A 87 -21.68 16.67 -8.12
CA ILE A 87 -22.83 17.46 -7.68
C ILE A 87 -22.94 18.74 -8.53
N SER A 88 -21.79 19.33 -8.90
CA SER A 88 -21.71 20.55 -9.69
C SER A 88 -20.37 20.61 -10.45
N ASP A 89 -20.21 21.60 -11.32
CA ASP A 89 -18.98 21.89 -12.09
C ASP A 89 -17.77 22.30 -11.22
N LYS A 90 -17.94 22.33 -9.89
CA LYS A 90 -16.89 22.61 -8.91
C LYS A 90 -16.75 21.54 -7.82
N PHE A 91 -17.70 20.63 -7.69
CA PHE A 91 -17.77 19.72 -6.54
C PHE A 91 -18.15 18.31 -6.97
N ALA A 92 -17.32 17.34 -6.60
CA ALA A 92 -17.56 15.93 -6.86
C ALA A 92 -17.30 15.10 -5.60
N LEU A 93 -18.20 14.16 -5.32
CA LEU A 93 -17.99 13.12 -4.32
C LEU A 93 -17.25 11.96 -4.97
N VAL A 94 -16.34 11.37 -4.20
CA VAL A 94 -15.56 10.21 -4.62
C VAL A 94 -15.64 9.13 -3.55
N THR A 95 -15.80 7.88 -3.98
CA THR A 95 -15.79 6.71 -3.10
C THR A 95 -14.95 5.63 -3.76
N LEU A 96 -14.06 4.99 -2.99
CA LEU A 96 -13.19 3.91 -3.42
C LEU A 96 -13.30 2.75 -2.42
N ALA A 97 -13.46 1.53 -2.92
CA ALA A 97 -13.64 0.34 -2.10
C ALA A 97 -12.58 -0.72 -2.47
N PRO A 98 -11.35 -0.64 -1.94
CA PRO A 98 -10.25 -1.50 -2.38
C PRO A 98 -10.52 -2.97 -2.06
N LEU A 99 -10.41 -3.85 -3.06
CA LEU A 99 -10.38 -5.30 -2.88
C LEU A 99 -8.93 -5.74 -2.99
N ILE A 100 -8.41 -6.31 -1.91
CA ILE A 100 -6.98 -6.59 -1.74
C ILE A 100 -6.81 -8.10 -1.59
N ARG A 101 -5.86 -8.67 -2.36
CA ARG A 101 -5.33 -10.01 -2.16
C ARG A 101 -3.83 -9.89 -1.92
N LYS A 102 -3.36 -10.42 -0.79
CA LYS A 102 -1.93 -10.49 -0.46
C LYS A 102 -1.55 -11.94 -0.29
N GLU A 103 -0.37 -12.27 -0.78
CA GLU A 103 0.24 -13.58 -0.65
C GLU A 103 1.68 -13.37 -0.21
N THR A 104 2.15 -14.12 0.78
CA THR A 104 3.54 -14.04 1.25
C THR A 104 4.07 -15.43 1.53
N VAL A 105 5.22 -15.73 0.95
CA VAL A 105 5.95 -16.97 1.21
C VAL A 105 6.92 -16.68 2.34
N LEU A 106 6.72 -17.33 3.49
CA LEU A 106 7.54 -17.23 4.67
C LEU A 106 8.49 -18.42 4.74
N GLU A 107 9.75 -18.17 5.02
CA GLU A 107 10.73 -19.20 5.33
C GLU A 107 10.95 -19.23 6.86
N THR A 108 10.78 -20.41 7.45
CA THR A 108 10.89 -20.60 8.90
C THR A 108 12.15 -21.38 9.22
N PHE A 109 12.90 -20.92 10.22
CA PHE A 109 14.10 -21.57 10.73
C PHE A 109 13.83 -22.18 12.09
N ASN A 110 14.59 -23.22 12.42
CA ASN A 110 14.53 -23.89 13.73
C ASN A 110 14.84 -22.91 14.88
N ALA A 111 14.51 -23.28 16.12
CA ALA A 111 14.75 -22.41 17.28
C ALA A 111 16.20 -21.87 17.41
N PRO A 112 17.26 -22.65 17.11
CA PRO A 112 18.63 -22.13 17.02
C PRO A 112 18.89 -21.15 15.87
N GLY A 113 18.08 -21.15 14.81
CA GLY A 113 18.26 -20.32 13.61
C GLY A 113 19.30 -20.87 12.62
N THR A 114 19.71 -22.13 12.77
CA THR A 114 20.80 -22.76 12.01
C THR A 114 20.34 -23.52 10.78
N ALA A 115 19.09 -23.98 10.75
CA ALA A 115 18.53 -24.75 9.66
C ALA A 115 17.13 -24.26 9.28
N SER A 116 16.86 -24.20 7.98
CA SER A 116 15.53 -23.91 7.44
C SER A 116 14.64 -25.15 7.65
N LEU A 117 13.46 -24.94 8.23
CA LEU A 117 12.40 -25.95 8.39
C LEU A 117 11.51 -26.04 7.15
N GLY A 118 11.59 -25.05 6.25
CA GLY A 118 10.84 -24.99 5.01
C GLY A 118 10.08 -23.68 4.82
N THR A 119 9.30 -23.64 3.74
CA THR A 119 8.50 -22.48 3.35
C THR A 119 7.02 -22.72 3.58
N ASN A 120 6.33 -21.70 4.06
CA ASN A 120 4.88 -21.68 4.27
C ASN A 120 4.30 -20.45 3.56
N THR A 121 3.24 -20.64 2.78
CA THR A 121 2.57 -19.55 2.06
C THR A 121 1.33 -19.12 2.82
N VAL A 122 1.25 -17.83 3.14
CA VAL A 122 0.09 -17.23 3.80
C VAL A 122 -0.65 -16.30 2.84
N THR A 123 -1.98 -16.38 2.85
CA THR A 123 -2.82 -15.60 1.93
C THR A 123 -3.93 -14.86 2.69
N THR A 124 -4.13 -13.59 2.34
CA THR A 124 -5.25 -12.77 2.85
C THR A 124 -6.00 -12.15 1.69
N THR A 125 -7.31 -12.31 1.64
CA THR A 125 -8.15 -11.72 0.59
C THR A 125 -9.37 -11.08 1.20
N GLY A 126 -9.69 -9.86 0.80
CA GLY A 126 -10.95 -9.24 1.19
C GLY A 126 -10.98 -7.75 0.91
N LEU A 127 -11.98 -7.11 1.50
CA LEU A 127 -12.17 -5.66 1.42
C LEU A 127 -11.16 -4.96 2.33
N GLY A 128 -10.51 -3.93 1.80
CA GLY A 128 -9.67 -3.02 2.58
C GLY A 128 -10.48 -1.87 3.19
N ASP A 129 -9.77 -0.84 3.63
CA ASP A 129 -10.39 0.38 4.16
C ASP A 129 -11.07 1.17 3.04
N ILE A 130 -12.40 1.30 3.12
CA ILE A 130 -13.20 2.10 2.18
C ILE A 130 -12.79 3.56 2.33
N LYS A 131 -12.48 4.20 1.21
CA LYS A 131 -12.16 5.63 1.15
C LYS A 131 -13.32 6.39 0.55
N PHE A 132 -13.69 7.51 1.13
CA PHE A 132 -14.73 8.38 0.58
C PHE A 132 -14.38 9.83 0.87
N GLY A 133 -14.79 10.74 -0.01
CA GLY A 133 -14.35 12.10 0.08
C GLY A 133 -15.01 13.01 -0.93
N THR A 134 -14.48 14.22 -0.99
CA THR A 134 -14.87 15.23 -1.96
C THR A 134 -13.65 15.81 -2.65
N ILE A 135 -13.84 16.17 -3.91
CA ILE A 135 -12.91 16.94 -4.71
C ILE A 135 -13.61 18.26 -5.03
N PHE A 136 -12.95 19.37 -4.69
CA PHE A 136 -13.43 20.73 -4.93
C PHE A 136 -12.46 21.50 -5.83
N LYS A 137 -12.98 22.06 -6.92
CA LYS A 137 -12.22 22.94 -7.82
C LYS A 137 -12.37 24.39 -7.38
N ALA A 138 -11.33 24.93 -6.76
CA ALA A 138 -11.37 26.26 -6.16
C ALA A 138 -11.24 27.40 -7.18
N PHE A 139 -10.36 27.25 -8.18
CA PHE A 139 -10.10 28.31 -9.13
C PHE A 139 -9.84 27.79 -10.54
N ASN A 140 -10.36 28.52 -11.51
CA ASN A 140 -10.05 28.36 -12.93
C ASN A 140 -9.90 29.75 -13.55
N SER A 141 -8.73 30.05 -14.12
CA SER A 141 -8.55 31.28 -14.92
C SER A 141 -9.29 31.13 -16.26
N ASP A 142 -9.83 32.22 -16.81
CA ASP A 142 -10.67 32.24 -18.04
C ASP A 142 -10.07 31.50 -19.25
N ASN A 143 -8.75 31.26 -19.28
CA ASN A 143 -8.04 30.51 -20.32
C ASN A 143 -7.54 29.12 -19.88
N ASN A 144 -8.04 28.53 -18.79
CA ASN A 144 -7.55 27.27 -18.19
C ASN A 144 -6.03 27.27 -17.88
N ARG A 145 -5.39 28.44 -17.78
CA ARG A 145 -3.93 28.57 -17.59
C ARG A 145 -3.47 28.20 -16.19
N HIS A 146 -4.35 28.33 -15.19
CA HIS A 146 -4.08 28.06 -13.78
C HIS A 146 -5.32 27.41 -13.17
N ASN A 147 -5.14 26.25 -12.57
CA ASN A 147 -6.19 25.48 -11.92
C ASN A 147 -5.75 25.06 -10.53
N PHE A 148 -6.65 25.24 -9.57
CA PHE A 148 -6.49 24.76 -8.20
C PHE A 148 -7.61 23.77 -7.86
N VAL A 149 -7.21 22.59 -7.40
CA VAL A 149 -8.09 21.52 -6.95
C VAL A 149 -7.70 21.17 -5.52
N PHE A 150 -8.70 21.05 -4.66
CA PHE A 150 -8.59 20.57 -3.30
C PHE A 150 -9.30 19.24 -3.21
N ASP A 151 -8.75 18.33 -2.42
CA ASP A 151 -9.37 17.04 -2.15
C ASP A 151 -9.30 16.73 -0.66
N ILE A 152 -10.38 16.15 -0.17
CA ILE A 152 -10.53 15.73 1.22
C ILE A 152 -11.09 14.33 1.17
N VAL A 153 -10.29 13.34 1.56
CA VAL A 153 -10.65 11.93 1.53
C VAL A 153 -10.49 11.32 2.92
N PHE A 154 -11.53 10.67 3.40
CA PHE A 154 -11.54 9.90 4.63
C PHE A 154 -11.42 8.42 4.32
N SER A 155 -10.73 7.67 5.18
CA SER A 155 -10.59 6.21 5.11
C SER A 155 -11.31 5.62 6.32
N ALA A 156 -12.37 4.87 6.09
CA ALA A 156 -13.08 4.12 7.13
C ALA A 156 -12.36 2.79 7.41
N PRO A 157 -12.27 2.36 8.68
CA PRO A 157 -11.63 1.11 9.08
C PRO A 157 -12.56 -0.10 8.82
N THR A 158 -12.92 -0.32 7.56
CA THR A 158 -13.75 -1.46 7.14
C THR A 158 -12.93 -2.69 6.82
N GLY A 159 -11.63 -2.54 6.60
CA GLY A 159 -10.77 -3.67 6.30
C GLY A 159 -10.53 -4.53 7.53
N SER A 160 -10.47 -5.84 7.33
CA SER A 160 -10.20 -6.79 8.40
C SER A 160 -8.80 -6.59 8.97
N ILE A 161 -8.71 -6.63 10.30
CA ILE A 161 -7.46 -6.59 11.06
C ILE A 161 -7.16 -7.91 11.76
N THR A 162 -8.04 -8.90 11.67
CA THR A 162 -7.94 -10.19 12.37
C THR A 162 -7.75 -11.34 11.40
N GLU A 163 -7.07 -11.10 10.27
CA GLU A 163 -6.73 -12.17 9.33
C GLU A 163 -5.76 -13.15 9.97
N GLU A 164 -6.10 -14.43 9.86
CA GLU A 164 -5.35 -15.56 10.40
C GLU A 164 -5.09 -16.58 9.30
N ASP A 165 -3.93 -17.21 9.35
CA ASP A 165 -3.60 -18.33 8.48
C ASP A 165 -2.69 -19.32 9.24
N ASN A 166 -2.48 -20.48 8.64
CA ASN A 166 -1.65 -21.54 9.15
C ASN A 166 -0.18 -21.20 8.96
N ASN A 167 0.49 -20.81 10.03
CA ASN A 167 1.90 -20.44 10.01
C ASN A 167 2.78 -21.57 10.54
N LEU A 168 3.93 -21.80 9.90
CA LEU A 168 4.94 -22.73 10.38
C LEU A 168 5.73 -22.05 11.51
N THR A 169 5.79 -22.70 12.67
CA THR A 169 6.53 -22.19 13.81
C THR A 169 7.97 -22.70 13.83
N PRO A 170 8.89 -22.01 14.53
CA PRO A 170 10.26 -22.49 14.75
C PRO A 170 10.37 -23.84 15.49
N MET A 171 9.24 -24.34 16.03
CA MET A 171 9.11 -25.66 16.67
C MET A 171 8.68 -26.76 15.69
N ASN A 172 8.67 -26.47 14.39
CA ASN A 172 8.24 -27.38 13.32
C ASN A 172 6.78 -27.86 13.46
N THR A 173 5.92 -26.99 13.99
CA THR A 173 4.48 -27.22 14.07
C THR A 173 3.73 -26.15 13.27
N ILE A 174 2.62 -26.53 12.66
CA ILE A 174 1.73 -25.60 11.96
C ILE A 174 0.64 -25.17 12.94
N VAL A 175 0.55 -23.87 13.18
CA VAL A 175 -0.47 -23.29 14.05
C VAL A 175 -1.25 -22.21 13.32
N LYS A 176 -2.56 -22.19 13.50
CA LYS A 176 -3.38 -21.08 13.02
C LYS A 176 -3.11 -19.87 13.92
N SER A 177 -2.61 -18.79 13.33
CA SER A 177 -2.26 -17.59 14.07
C SER A 177 -2.58 -16.34 13.27
N ARG A 178 -2.81 -15.24 13.97
CA ARG A 178 -3.02 -13.93 13.36
C ARG A 178 -1.78 -13.51 12.59
N LEU A 179 -1.98 -13.15 11.33
CA LEU A 179 -0.91 -12.74 10.44
C LEU A 179 -0.34 -11.38 10.83
N ALA A 180 0.90 -11.14 10.39
CA ALA A 180 1.60 -9.89 10.63
C ALA A 180 0.80 -8.68 10.12
N TYR A 181 1.05 -7.51 10.72
CA TYR A 181 0.33 -6.26 10.38
C TYR A 181 0.33 -5.96 8.87
N GLY A 182 1.42 -6.26 8.16
CA GLY A 182 1.52 -6.08 6.70
C GLY A 182 0.54 -6.93 5.87
N MET A 183 0.07 -8.05 6.42
CA MET A 183 -0.91 -8.95 5.79
C MET A 183 -2.35 -8.57 6.12
N GLN A 184 -2.58 -7.73 7.14
CA GLN A 184 -3.93 -7.28 7.45
C GLN A 184 -4.50 -6.41 6.30
N LEU A 185 -5.80 -6.51 6.07
CA LEU A 185 -6.48 -5.87 4.95
C LEU A 185 -6.84 -4.40 5.26
N GLY A 186 -7.09 -4.09 6.54
CA GLY A 186 -7.36 -2.75 7.03
C GLY A 186 -6.28 -2.21 7.96
N SER A 187 -6.32 -0.89 8.17
CA SER A 187 -5.50 -0.22 9.18
C SER A 187 -6.14 -0.25 10.57
N GLY A 188 -7.45 -0.49 10.64
CA GLY A 188 -8.23 -0.42 11.88
C GLY A 188 -8.34 0.98 12.48
N THR A 189 -7.93 2.02 11.74
CA THR A 189 -7.95 3.43 12.17
C THR A 189 -8.69 4.29 11.17
N TRP A 190 -9.30 5.38 11.63
CA TRP A 190 -9.75 6.44 10.72
C TRP A 190 -8.54 7.24 10.24
N ASP A 191 -8.41 7.37 8.91
CA ASP A 191 -7.45 8.27 8.26
C ASP A 191 -8.18 9.40 7.55
N SER A 192 -7.59 10.58 7.52
CA SER A 192 -7.96 11.66 6.62
C SER A 192 -6.78 12.09 5.76
N LEU A 193 -7.07 12.37 4.50
CA LEU A 193 -6.14 12.77 3.47
C LEU A 193 -6.60 14.11 2.94
N LEU A 194 -5.75 15.11 3.08
CA LEU A 194 -5.95 16.44 2.52
C LEU A 194 -4.96 16.63 1.39
N GLY A 195 -5.46 16.88 0.19
CA GLY A 195 -4.65 17.16 -0.98
C GLY A 195 -4.97 18.52 -1.59
N VAL A 196 -3.92 19.13 -2.14
CA VAL A 196 -4.00 20.34 -2.94
C VAL A 196 -3.19 20.12 -4.20
N VAL A 197 -3.83 20.31 -5.34
CA VAL A 197 -3.18 20.22 -6.65
C VAL A 197 -3.32 21.53 -7.38
N TYR A 198 -2.18 22.09 -7.75
CA TYR A 198 -2.06 23.19 -8.66
C TYR A 198 -1.52 22.69 -9.99
N TRP A 199 -2.14 23.07 -11.09
CA TRP A 199 -1.56 22.87 -12.41
C TRP A 199 -1.81 24.06 -13.30
N GLY A 200 -0.82 24.36 -14.14
CA GLY A 200 -0.89 25.41 -15.13
C GLY A 200 -0.46 24.93 -16.50
N LYS A 201 -1.01 25.57 -17.53
CA LYS A 201 -0.70 25.25 -18.93
C LYS A 201 -0.53 26.54 -19.71
N ASN A 202 0.55 26.61 -20.48
CA ASN A 202 0.79 27.66 -21.46
C ASN A 202 1.20 27.04 -22.80
N LYS A 203 0.32 27.15 -23.80
CA LYS A 203 0.49 26.56 -25.14
C LYS A 203 0.85 25.06 -25.06
N GLN A 204 2.10 24.70 -25.36
CA GLN A 204 2.60 23.33 -25.36
C GLN A 204 3.20 22.89 -24.00
N TRP A 205 3.44 23.83 -23.08
CA TRP A 205 4.07 23.56 -21.80
C TRP A 205 3.03 23.51 -20.68
N GLY A 206 3.19 22.55 -19.76
CA GLY A 206 2.38 22.46 -18.56
C GLY A 206 3.26 22.18 -17.35
N TRP A 207 2.90 22.74 -16.21
CA TRP A 207 3.54 22.50 -14.92
C TRP A 207 2.48 22.21 -13.87
N GLY A 208 2.86 21.52 -12.80
CA GLY A 208 1.95 21.27 -11.70
C GLY A 208 2.69 20.86 -10.45
N VAL A 209 2.06 21.12 -9.32
CA VAL A 209 2.50 20.74 -7.99
C VAL A 209 1.31 20.10 -7.29
N ASN A 210 1.52 18.93 -6.72
CA ASN A 210 0.55 18.24 -5.88
C ASN A 210 1.16 18.03 -4.48
N ILE A 211 0.41 18.41 -3.45
CA ILE A 211 0.80 18.26 -2.05
C ILE A 211 -0.30 17.49 -1.34
N TRP A 212 0.07 16.46 -0.58
CA TRP A 212 -0.85 15.64 0.18
C TRP A 212 -0.39 15.54 1.62
N ARG A 213 -1.33 15.54 2.55
CA ARG A 213 -1.07 15.30 3.96
C ARG A 213 -2.05 14.29 4.52
N ARG A 214 -1.50 13.25 5.16
CA ARG A 214 -2.28 12.23 5.86
C ARG A 214 -2.30 12.53 7.36
N TYR A 215 -3.48 12.43 7.95
CA TYR A 215 -3.68 12.40 9.38
C TYR A 215 -4.28 11.04 9.74
N ARG A 216 -3.66 10.35 10.70
CA ARG A 216 -4.12 9.05 11.20
C ARG A 216 -4.58 9.24 12.63
N SER A 217 -5.81 8.81 12.92
CA SER A 217 -6.30 8.75 14.30
C SER A 217 -5.48 7.73 15.10
N LYS A 218 -5.12 8.07 16.35
CA LYS A 218 -4.39 7.13 17.21
C LYS A 218 -5.34 6.02 17.65
N VAL A 219 -5.06 4.79 17.24
CA VAL A 219 -5.63 3.61 17.89
C VAL A 219 -4.60 3.06 18.89
N LYS A 220 -5.03 2.83 20.13
CA LYS A 220 -4.28 2.04 21.11
C LYS A 220 -4.36 0.56 20.71
N MET A 221 -3.58 0.13 19.72
CA MET A 221 -3.31 -1.29 19.50
C MET A 221 -2.04 -1.67 20.27
N LYS A 222 -2.08 -2.81 20.98
CA LYS A 222 -0.85 -3.47 21.48
C LYS A 222 0.05 -3.70 20.26
N ARG A 223 1.24 -3.10 20.26
CA ARG A 223 2.24 -3.26 19.20
C ARG A 223 2.56 -4.74 19.04
N ALA A 224 2.10 -5.36 17.95
CA ALA A 224 2.84 -6.47 17.36
C ALA A 224 3.96 -5.81 16.54
N GLY A 225 5.14 -5.63 17.14
CA GLY A 225 6.33 -5.11 16.47
C GLY A 225 6.71 -5.96 15.26
N ALA A 226 6.48 -5.46 14.06
CA ALA A 226 7.04 -6.05 12.85
C ALA A 226 8.41 -5.41 12.59
N THR A 227 9.47 -6.22 12.47
CA THR A 227 10.74 -5.73 11.91
C THR A 227 10.53 -5.49 10.42
N VAL A 228 10.86 -4.28 9.97
CA VAL A 228 10.87 -3.94 8.56
C VAL A 228 12.13 -4.55 7.95
N ILE A 229 12.02 -5.76 7.40
CA ILE A 229 13.01 -6.28 6.47
C ILE A 229 12.56 -5.85 5.08
N ASN A 230 13.40 -5.07 4.40
CA ASN A 230 13.10 -4.63 3.05
C ASN A 230 13.24 -5.82 2.10
N MET A 231 12.28 -5.95 1.20
CA MET A 231 12.36 -6.92 0.11
C MET A 231 12.75 -6.25 -1.20
N LYS A 232 13.41 -7.00 -2.07
CA LYS A 232 13.78 -6.53 -3.40
C LYS A 232 12.54 -6.52 -4.31
N GLN A 233 12.28 -5.39 -4.96
CA GLN A 233 11.32 -5.33 -6.06
C GLN A 233 11.94 -5.89 -7.36
N PRO A 234 11.20 -6.64 -8.17
CA PRO A 234 11.66 -7.03 -9.49
C PRO A 234 11.77 -5.79 -10.41
N PRO A 235 12.74 -5.77 -11.34
CA PRO A 235 12.90 -4.67 -12.28
C PRO A 235 11.65 -4.55 -13.16
N GLY A 236 11.01 -3.36 -13.16
CA GLY A 236 9.82 -3.05 -13.98
C GLY A 236 8.56 -2.64 -13.22
N CYS A 237 8.50 -2.85 -11.89
CA CYS A 237 7.40 -2.35 -11.06
C CYS A 237 7.63 -0.88 -10.66
N HIS A 238 7.19 0.06 -11.49
CA HIS A 238 7.15 1.47 -11.09
C HIS A 238 6.00 1.71 -10.10
N MET A 239 6.31 2.17 -8.89
CA MET A 239 5.32 2.75 -7.98
C MET A 239 4.76 4.05 -8.59
N SER A 240 3.72 3.93 -9.41
CA SER A 240 2.89 5.07 -9.80
C SER A 240 1.99 5.42 -8.61
N GLY A 241 2.49 6.32 -7.76
CA GLY A 241 1.89 6.68 -6.49
C GLY A 241 0.45 7.20 -6.60
N ILE A 242 -0.49 6.38 -6.14
CA ILE A 242 -1.61 6.85 -5.32
C ILE A 242 -1.17 6.55 -3.87
N PRO A 243 -1.00 7.55 -2.99
CA PRO A 243 -0.59 7.27 -1.62
C PRO A 243 -1.72 6.55 -0.87
N ILE A 244 -1.49 5.25 -0.60
CA ILE A 244 -2.38 4.34 0.14
C ILE A 244 -2.58 4.80 1.57
#